data_AF-F9MRA7-F1
#
_entry.id   AF-F9MRA7-F1
#
_cell.length_a   1.000
_cell.length_b   1.000
_cell.length_c   1.000
_cell.angle_alpha   90.00
_cell.angle_beta   90.00
_cell.angle_gamma   90.00
#
_symmetry.space_group_name_H-M   'P 1'
#
loop_
_entity.id
_entity.type
_entity.pdbx_description
1 polymer ?
#
loop_
_entity_poly.entity_id
_entity_poly.type
_entity_poly.pdbx_seq_one_letter_code
_entity_poly.pdbx_strand_id
1 'polypeptide(L)'
;MTQQMFCFQCEQTNKGLYCSQAKGNCGKNDAVAHLQDELTGALINLATIYLEKSTFSEVCPLFIDGLFATMTNVNFEAASFHELIQLVHDRIQHEGGSPSHDYDLQLLWADQEDIRSLKSLLLFGLRGMAAYAHHAYALGYKNDDVNTCIIEGLSALKDNHTIDEWLSLIMNVGKANLTCIEMLDTANTSTYGTPSPVSVPLTVAPGPFIVVTGHDLKTLECLLKQTEGTGVSVYTHGEMLPAHAYPQLKKYTHLKGNFGTAWQNQQQEFANLPGAILFTTNCLMPPRPSYADRVFTTAVVGYADITHIDASNDFSPVIKKAITLGGYTESQHFTGINGGTSVQTGFGHQTVLSVADTCIQAIQDDVIRHIFLVGGCDGAKPGRNYYTEFVKKSSLRYTYPDLSLWQISL
;
A
#
# COMPACT_ATOMS: atom_id res chain seq x y z
N MET A 1 6.51 30.20 15.81
CA MET A 1 6.40 29.74 14.40
C MET A 1 4.93 29.41 14.19
N THR A 2 4.29 30.02 13.19
CA THR A 2 2.92 29.67 12.80
C THR A 2 2.90 28.25 12.25
N GLN A 3 1.96 27.44 12.72
CA GLN A 3 1.79 26.06 12.26
C GLN A 3 1.26 26.08 10.82
N GLN A 4 2.00 25.48 9.88
CA GLN A 4 1.64 25.47 8.45
C GLN A 4 0.87 24.22 8.04
N MET A 5 0.92 23.15 8.84
CA MET A 5 0.11 21.94 8.65
C MET A 5 -0.05 21.19 9.97
N PHE A 6 -0.88 20.16 10.02
CA PHE A 6 -0.87 19.16 11.08
C PHE A 6 -0.97 17.77 10.45
N CYS A 7 0.03 16.92 10.65
CA CYS A 7 -0.05 15.54 10.19
C CYS A 7 0.76 14.62 11.10
N PHE A 8 0.10 13.61 11.65
CA PHE A 8 0.71 12.62 12.54
C PHE A 8 0.40 11.15 12.20
N GLN A 9 -0.06 10.88 10.97
CA GLN A 9 -0.58 9.57 10.60
C GLN A 9 0.49 8.48 10.38
N CYS A 10 1.78 8.83 10.32
CA CYS A 10 2.84 7.86 10.04
C CYS A 10 3.89 7.80 11.14
N GLU A 11 4.59 6.68 11.21
CA GLU A 11 5.61 6.41 12.23
C GLU A 11 6.80 7.38 12.16
N GLN A 12 7.03 7.99 11.00
CA GLN A 12 8.15 8.88 10.72
C GLN A 12 7.85 10.36 10.93
N THR A 13 6.79 10.71 11.66
CA THR A 13 6.45 12.11 11.94
C THR A 13 7.59 12.85 12.62
N ASN A 14 7.60 14.18 12.47
CA ASN A 14 8.68 14.98 13.02
C ASN A 14 8.76 14.77 14.54
N LYS A 15 9.94 14.33 15.00
CA LYS A 15 10.23 13.95 16.40
C LYS A 15 9.31 12.86 16.98
N GLY A 16 8.62 12.08 16.14
CA GLY A 16 7.62 11.11 16.59
C GLY A 16 6.37 11.74 17.19
N LEU A 17 6.11 13.02 16.91
CA LEU A 17 4.95 13.76 17.39
C LEU A 17 4.02 14.09 16.22
N TYR A 18 4.33 15.13 15.44
CA TYR A 18 3.55 15.56 14.30
C TYR A 18 4.39 16.45 13.38
N CYS A 19 4.07 16.47 12.09
CA CYS A 19 4.62 17.41 11.12
C CYS A 19 3.81 18.72 11.16
N SER A 20 4.49 19.86 11.29
CA SER A 20 3.88 21.19 11.41
C SER A 20 4.53 22.30 10.58
N GLN A 21 5.59 21.95 9.85
CA GLN A 21 6.33 22.84 8.97
C GLN A 21 5.78 22.76 7.54
N ALA A 22 6.27 23.59 6.62
CA ALA A 22 5.91 23.59 5.19
C ALA A 22 6.01 22.22 4.49
N LYS A 23 6.76 21.27 5.06
CA LYS A 23 6.97 19.94 4.51
C LYS A 23 7.06 18.91 5.63
N GLY A 24 6.30 17.82 5.51
CA GLY A 24 6.41 16.65 6.37
C GLY A 24 7.65 15.81 6.04
N ASN A 25 8.03 14.91 6.95
CA ASN A 25 9.20 14.04 6.76
C ASN A 25 9.07 13.09 5.55
N CYS A 26 7.84 12.74 5.16
CA CYS A 26 7.57 11.98 3.93
C CYS A 26 7.73 12.80 2.64
N GLY A 27 7.83 14.12 2.76
CA GLY A 27 7.97 15.06 1.66
C GLY A 27 6.68 15.71 1.19
N LYS A 28 5.53 15.39 1.80
CA LYS A 28 4.25 16.08 1.57
C LYS A 28 4.37 17.55 1.99
N ASN A 29 4.03 18.48 1.11
CA ASN A 29 3.98 19.91 1.45
C ASN A 29 2.68 20.27 2.18
N ASP A 30 2.62 21.46 2.75
CA ASP A 30 1.46 22.02 3.45
C ASP A 30 0.22 22.11 2.56
N ALA A 31 0.36 22.59 1.32
CA ALA A 31 -0.76 22.67 0.37
C ALA A 31 -1.45 21.32 0.14
N VAL A 32 -0.68 20.26 -0.13
CA VAL A 32 -1.22 18.90 -0.29
C VAL A 32 -1.75 18.36 1.02
N ALA A 33 -1.13 18.70 2.16
CA ALA A 33 -1.67 18.30 3.47
C ALA A 33 -3.06 18.89 3.72
N HIS A 34 -3.27 20.16 3.39
CA HIS A 34 -4.57 20.81 3.49
C HIS A 34 -5.59 20.21 2.51
N LEU A 35 -5.20 19.91 1.28
CA LEU A 35 -6.10 19.24 0.32
C LEU A 35 -6.51 17.83 0.76
N GLN A 36 -5.63 17.09 1.46
CA GLN A 36 -6.01 15.81 2.05
C GLN A 36 -7.02 15.97 3.21
N ASP A 37 -6.89 17.06 3.98
CA ASP A 37 -7.86 17.41 5.02
C ASP A 37 -9.21 17.81 4.39
N GLU A 38 -9.21 18.67 3.38
CA GLU A 38 -10.40 19.09 2.63
C GLU A 38 -11.13 17.90 2.01
N LEU A 39 -10.40 17.01 1.32
CA LEU A 39 -10.98 15.78 0.76
C LEU A 39 -11.60 14.90 1.86
N THR A 40 -10.92 14.75 2.99
CA THR A 40 -11.46 13.98 4.13
C THR A 40 -12.75 14.64 4.65
N GLY A 41 -12.79 15.97 4.72
CA GLY A 41 -13.96 16.73 5.15
C GLY A 41 -15.16 16.55 4.23
N ALA A 42 -14.93 16.58 2.92
CA ALA A 42 -15.93 16.32 1.90
C ALA A 42 -16.46 14.88 1.98
N LEU A 43 -15.58 13.90 2.20
CA LEU A 43 -15.97 12.50 2.39
C LEU A 43 -16.84 12.29 3.64
N ILE A 44 -16.56 12.99 4.75
CA ILE A 44 -17.40 12.93 5.97
C ILE A 44 -18.81 13.48 5.71
N ASN A 45 -18.92 14.59 4.95
CA ASN A 45 -20.21 15.16 4.54
C ASN A 45 -20.98 14.19 3.62
N LEU A 46 -20.30 13.65 2.61
CA LEU A 46 -20.88 12.64 1.73
C LEU A 46 -21.35 11.41 2.51
N ALA A 47 -20.56 10.91 3.46
CA ALA A 47 -20.92 9.76 4.30
C ALA A 47 -22.18 10.01 5.13
N THR A 48 -22.34 11.23 5.67
CA THR A 48 -23.56 11.63 6.38
C THR A 48 -24.81 11.47 5.50
N ILE A 49 -24.73 11.91 4.23
CA ILE A 49 -25.87 11.85 3.30
C ILE A 49 -26.24 10.39 2.99
N TYR A 50 -25.25 9.51 2.95
CA TYR A 50 -25.44 8.09 2.63
C TYR A 50 -25.81 7.23 3.83
N LEU A 51 -25.69 7.73 5.07
CA LEU A 51 -26.08 6.99 6.28
C LEU A 51 -27.56 6.61 6.29
N GLU A 52 -28.42 7.45 5.71
CA GLU A 52 -29.87 7.23 5.66
C GLU A 52 -30.35 6.50 4.39
N LYS A 53 -29.43 6.15 3.47
CA LYS A 53 -29.75 5.55 2.18
C LYS A 53 -29.67 4.03 2.23
N SER A 54 -30.66 3.37 1.62
CA SER A 54 -30.68 1.91 1.50
C SER A 54 -29.79 1.35 0.38
N THR A 55 -29.27 2.20 -0.51
CA THR A 55 -28.42 1.82 -1.64
C THR A 55 -27.22 2.76 -1.75
N PHE A 56 -26.01 2.19 -1.71
CA PHE A 56 -24.76 2.97 -1.70
C PHE A 56 -23.60 2.32 -2.48
N SER A 57 -23.78 1.13 -3.06
CA SER A 57 -22.69 0.37 -3.69
C SER A 57 -21.98 1.10 -4.85
N GLU A 58 -22.67 2.02 -5.54
CA GLU A 58 -22.12 2.81 -6.64
C GLU A 58 -21.19 3.94 -6.20
N VAL A 59 -21.37 4.45 -4.97
CA VAL A 59 -20.53 5.53 -4.41
C VAL A 59 -19.33 4.98 -3.63
N CYS A 60 -19.35 3.70 -3.23
CA CYS A 60 -18.27 3.08 -2.47
C CYS A 60 -16.86 3.29 -3.07
N PRO A 61 -16.63 3.16 -4.40
CA PRO A 61 -15.31 3.42 -4.97
C PRO A 61 -14.79 4.83 -4.67
N LEU A 62 -15.67 5.84 -4.63
CA LEU A 62 -15.28 7.22 -4.34
C LEU A 62 -14.80 7.39 -2.90
N PHE A 63 -15.47 6.74 -1.94
CA PHE A 63 -15.01 6.70 -0.54
C PHE A 63 -13.67 5.98 -0.40
N ILE A 64 -13.57 4.81 -1.04
CA ILE A 64 -12.40 3.95 -1.00
C ILE A 64 -11.17 4.67 -1.57
N ASP A 65 -11.28 5.21 -2.78
CA ASP A 65 -10.18 5.87 -3.48
C ASP A 65 -9.80 7.19 -2.80
N GLY A 66 -10.79 7.96 -2.34
CA GLY A 66 -10.55 9.19 -1.59
C GLY A 66 -9.80 8.94 -0.29
N LEU A 67 -10.16 7.89 0.47
CA LEU A 67 -9.42 7.51 1.67
C LEU A 67 -8.00 7.02 1.33
N PHE A 68 -7.86 6.17 0.32
CA PHE A 68 -6.57 5.62 -0.05
C PHE A 68 -5.60 6.72 -0.56
N ALA A 69 -6.07 7.66 -1.38
CA ALA A 69 -5.27 8.79 -1.86
C ALA A 69 -4.63 9.63 -0.74
N THR A 70 -5.25 9.67 0.45
CA THR A 70 -4.76 10.42 1.63
C THR A 70 -3.77 9.64 2.50
N MET A 71 -3.49 8.37 2.19
CA MET A 71 -2.48 7.59 2.90
C MET A 71 -1.06 8.11 2.64
N THR A 72 -0.16 7.75 3.56
CA THR A 72 1.25 8.16 3.47
C THR A 72 1.89 7.61 2.21
N ASN A 73 2.56 8.49 1.45
CA ASN A 73 3.28 8.14 0.23
C ASN A 73 2.39 7.60 -0.91
N VAL A 74 1.10 7.94 -0.95
CA VAL A 74 0.22 7.64 -2.10
C VAL A 74 0.22 8.78 -3.11
N ASN A 75 -0.29 9.95 -2.73
CA ASN A 75 -0.52 11.05 -3.67
C ASN A 75 0.02 12.39 -3.15
N PHE A 76 0.81 13.06 -3.97
CA PHE A 76 1.44 14.37 -3.75
C PHE A 76 1.01 15.42 -4.77
N GLU A 77 0.03 15.12 -5.62
CA GLU A 77 -0.40 15.96 -6.72
C GLU A 77 -1.65 16.75 -6.36
N ALA A 78 -1.51 18.07 -6.20
CA ALA A 78 -2.61 18.95 -5.83
C ALA A 78 -3.79 18.90 -6.83
N ALA A 79 -3.50 18.81 -8.14
CA ALA A 79 -4.53 18.71 -9.16
C ALA A 79 -5.42 17.47 -8.98
N SER A 80 -4.81 16.32 -8.69
CA SER A 80 -5.52 15.07 -8.42
C SER A 80 -6.44 15.19 -7.20
N PHE A 81 -6.03 15.88 -6.13
CA PHE A 81 -6.90 16.14 -4.99
C PHE A 81 -8.06 17.07 -5.32
N HIS A 82 -7.83 18.13 -6.12
CA HIS A 82 -8.92 19.00 -6.57
C HIS A 82 -9.96 18.23 -7.40
N GLU A 83 -9.53 17.31 -8.27
CA GLU A 83 -10.43 16.45 -9.04
C GLU A 83 -11.24 15.51 -8.14
N LEU A 84 -10.60 14.86 -7.17
CA LEU A 84 -11.29 13.99 -6.20
C LEU A 84 -12.30 14.77 -5.35
N ILE A 85 -11.94 15.95 -4.86
CA ILE A 85 -12.84 16.84 -4.10
C ILE A 85 -14.04 17.22 -4.97
N GLN A 86 -13.81 17.59 -6.24
CA GLN A 86 -14.88 17.94 -7.16
C GLN A 86 -15.82 16.75 -7.42
N LEU A 87 -15.29 15.53 -7.59
CA LEU A 87 -16.11 14.32 -7.73
C LEU A 87 -16.99 14.06 -6.50
N VAL A 88 -16.46 14.28 -5.29
CA VAL A 88 -17.22 14.20 -4.04
C VAL A 88 -18.29 15.28 -3.98
N HIS A 89 -17.96 16.52 -4.34
CA HIS A 89 -18.91 17.64 -4.35
C HIS A 89 -20.03 17.46 -5.37
N ASP A 90 -19.71 17.00 -6.58
CA ASP A 90 -20.70 16.68 -7.62
C ASP A 90 -21.65 15.60 -7.13
N ARG A 91 -21.13 14.57 -6.44
CA ARG A 91 -21.96 13.54 -5.83
C ARG A 91 -22.83 14.09 -4.71
N ILE A 92 -22.29 14.92 -3.81
CA ILE A 92 -23.06 15.58 -2.75
C ILE A 92 -24.24 16.36 -3.35
N GLN A 93 -23.99 17.15 -4.40
CA GLN A 93 -25.02 17.93 -5.08
C GLN A 93 -26.05 17.03 -5.78
N HIS A 94 -25.62 15.94 -6.41
CA HIS A 94 -26.51 14.95 -7.02
C HIS A 94 -27.50 14.36 -6.01
N GLU A 95 -27.05 14.12 -4.77
CA GLU A 95 -27.90 13.63 -3.68
C GLU A 95 -28.76 14.72 -3.02
N GLY A 96 -28.70 15.97 -3.50
CA GLY A 96 -29.42 17.11 -2.93
C GLY A 96 -28.77 17.74 -1.70
N GLY A 97 -27.53 17.34 -1.37
CA GLY A 97 -26.72 17.93 -0.32
C GLY A 97 -26.01 19.22 -0.77
N SER A 98 -25.17 19.77 0.11
CA SER A 98 -24.35 20.95 -0.21
C SER A 98 -22.90 20.78 0.26
N PRO A 99 -21.90 21.08 -0.60
CA PRO A 99 -20.48 21.13 -0.22
C PRO A 99 -20.16 22.15 0.88
N SER A 100 -21.03 23.13 1.15
CA SER A 100 -20.82 24.06 2.26
C SER A 100 -20.90 23.40 3.65
N HIS A 101 -21.35 22.14 3.72
CA HIS A 101 -21.41 21.34 4.94
C HIS A 101 -20.22 20.39 5.10
N ASP A 102 -19.18 20.54 4.28
CA ASP A 102 -17.94 19.78 4.45
C ASP A 102 -17.38 19.95 5.87
N TYR A 103 -16.94 18.84 6.46
CA TYR A 103 -16.45 18.86 7.82
C TYR A 103 -15.06 19.52 7.89
N ASP A 104 -14.93 20.54 8.74
CA ASP A 104 -13.63 21.19 8.97
C ASP A 104 -12.75 20.29 9.85
N LEU A 105 -11.74 19.66 9.24
CA LEU A 105 -10.80 18.77 9.91
C LEU A 105 -9.98 19.48 11.00
N GLN A 106 -9.87 20.81 10.99
CA GLN A 106 -9.24 21.54 12.10
C GLN A 106 -10.00 21.33 13.42
N LEU A 107 -11.31 21.07 13.38
CA LEU A 107 -12.09 20.74 14.57
C LEU A 107 -11.62 19.41 15.20
N LEU A 108 -11.24 18.44 14.38
CA LEU A 108 -10.69 17.16 14.84
C LEU A 108 -9.24 17.32 15.32
N TRP A 109 -8.41 18.07 14.58
CA TRP A 109 -7.00 18.29 14.96
C TRP A 109 -6.82 19.16 16.20
N ALA A 110 -7.73 20.11 16.44
CA ALA A 110 -7.72 20.98 17.62
C ALA A 110 -8.51 20.42 18.82
N ASP A 111 -9.11 19.24 18.69
CA ASP A 111 -9.92 18.63 19.75
C ASP A 111 -9.08 18.28 21.00
N GLN A 112 -9.77 17.96 22.09
CA GLN A 112 -9.14 17.43 23.31
C GLN A 112 -8.29 16.21 22.97
N GLU A 113 -7.15 16.06 23.62
CA GLU A 113 -6.12 15.09 23.24
C GLU A 113 -6.61 13.65 23.10
N ASP A 114 -7.41 13.15 24.05
CA ASP A 114 -7.95 11.80 24.02
C ASP A 114 -8.99 11.64 22.90
N ILE A 115 -9.88 12.62 22.72
CA ILE A 115 -10.88 12.62 21.64
C ILE A 115 -10.20 12.68 20.27
N ARG A 116 -9.20 13.56 20.09
CA ARG A 116 -8.39 13.62 18.87
C ARG A 116 -7.70 12.28 18.61
N SER A 117 -7.14 11.65 19.65
CA SER A 117 -6.50 10.35 19.53
C SER A 117 -7.48 9.28 19.03
N LEU A 118 -8.69 9.21 19.61
CA LEU A 118 -9.73 8.26 19.23
C LEU A 118 -10.24 8.49 17.80
N LYS A 119 -10.59 9.73 17.45
CA LYS A 119 -11.00 10.11 16.08
C LYS A 119 -9.92 9.78 15.05
N SER A 120 -8.66 10.05 15.38
CA SER A 120 -7.53 9.77 14.49
C SER A 120 -7.29 8.28 14.31
N LEU A 121 -7.39 7.49 15.39
CA LEU A 121 -7.28 6.03 15.32
C LEU A 121 -8.35 5.43 14.41
N LEU A 122 -9.61 5.88 14.55
CA LEU A 122 -10.70 5.49 13.67
C LEU A 122 -10.40 5.85 12.20
N LEU A 123 -10.09 7.11 11.93
CA LEU A 123 -9.82 7.61 10.58
C LEU A 123 -8.64 6.88 9.90
N PHE A 124 -7.55 6.66 10.63
CA PHE A 124 -6.38 5.98 10.06
C PHE A 124 -6.65 4.49 9.83
N GLY A 125 -7.46 3.84 10.68
CA GLY A 125 -7.95 2.49 10.45
C GLY A 125 -8.81 2.38 9.18
N LEU A 126 -9.73 3.34 8.99
CA LEU A 126 -10.56 3.42 7.78
C LEU A 126 -9.73 3.60 6.50
N ARG A 127 -8.68 4.45 6.55
CA ARG A 127 -7.75 4.63 5.42
C ARG A 127 -7.04 3.32 5.05
N GLY A 128 -6.54 2.57 6.04
CA GLY A 128 -5.91 1.27 5.82
C GLY A 128 -6.88 0.24 5.24
N MET A 129 -8.09 0.15 5.79
CA MET A 129 -9.13 -0.76 5.30
C MET A 129 -9.55 -0.43 3.86
N ALA A 130 -9.66 0.88 3.53
CA ALA A 130 -9.98 1.33 2.18
C ALA A 130 -8.91 0.88 1.16
N ALA A 131 -7.62 0.88 1.50
CA ALA A 131 -6.59 0.37 0.60
C ALA A 131 -6.80 -1.11 0.25
N TYR A 132 -7.17 -1.96 1.22
CA TYR A 132 -7.48 -3.36 0.94
C TYR A 132 -8.75 -3.50 0.09
N ALA A 133 -9.79 -2.70 0.39
CA ALA A 133 -11.03 -2.69 -0.37
C ALA A 133 -10.80 -2.26 -1.82
N HIS A 134 -9.92 -1.28 -2.08
CA HIS A 134 -9.54 -0.83 -3.42
C HIS A 134 -9.05 -1.99 -4.29
N HIS A 135 -8.12 -2.80 -3.77
CA HIS A 135 -7.58 -3.95 -4.48
C HIS A 135 -8.61 -5.06 -4.72
N ALA A 136 -9.47 -5.33 -3.73
CA ALA A 136 -10.56 -6.29 -3.91
C ALA A 136 -11.55 -5.82 -4.99
N TYR A 137 -11.89 -4.53 -4.99
CA TYR A 137 -12.77 -3.91 -5.97
C TYR A 137 -12.20 -3.97 -7.40
N ALA A 138 -10.88 -3.75 -7.55
CA ALA A 138 -10.19 -3.90 -8.83
C ALA A 138 -10.33 -5.32 -9.43
N LEU A 139 -10.55 -6.33 -8.59
CA LEU A 139 -10.80 -7.71 -8.96
C LEU A 139 -12.29 -8.09 -9.01
N GLY A 140 -13.18 -7.15 -8.75
CA GLY A 140 -14.64 -7.34 -8.79
C GLY A 140 -15.25 -7.87 -7.49
N TYR A 141 -14.50 -7.91 -6.39
CA TYR A 141 -14.98 -8.36 -5.09
C TYR A 141 -15.42 -7.16 -4.26
N LYS A 142 -16.63 -7.26 -3.70
CA LYS A 142 -17.27 -6.20 -2.91
C LYS A 142 -17.92 -6.82 -1.68
N ASN A 143 -18.03 -6.05 -0.60
CA ASN A 143 -18.66 -6.51 0.62
C ASN A 143 -19.43 -5.33 1.27
N ASP A 144 -20.73 -5.54 1.50
CA ASP A 144 -21.61 -4.49 2.03
C ASP A 144 -21.27 -4.13 3.49
N ASP A 145 -20.86 -5.08 4.33
CA ASP A 145 -20.46 -4.77 5.71
C ASP A 145 -19.21 -3.87 5.76
N VAL A 146 -18.23 -4.13 4.88
CA VAL A 146 -17.04 -3.27 4.74
C VAL A 146 -17.43 -1.87 4.29
N ASN A 147 -18.31 -1.77 3.28
CA ASN A 147 -18.77 -0.50 2.74
C ASN A 147 -19.57 0.31 3.77
N THR A 148 -20.52 -0.34 4.45
CA THR A 148 -21.30 0.26 5.54
C THR A 148 -20.37 0.75 6.63
N CYS A 149 -19.39 -0.04 7.05
CA CYS A 149 -18.44 0.38 8.07
C CYS A 149 -17.61 1.61 7.67
N ILE A 150 -17.24 1.75 6.39
CA ILE A 150 -16.56 2.96 5.90
C ILE A 150 -17.46 4.19 6.03
N ILE A 151 -18.72 4.08 5.59
CA ILE A 151 -19.69 5.19 5.61
C ILE A 151 -20.02 5.57 7.07
N GLU A 152 -20.36 4.60 7.91
CA GLU A 152 -20.67 4.82 9.33
C GLU A 152 -19.48 5.41 10.07
N GLY A 153 -18.28 4.87 9.87
CA GLY A 153 -17.05 5.34 10.51
C GLY A 153 -16.69 6.77 10.10
N LEU A 154 -16.81 7.12 8.83
CA LEU A 154 -16.60 8.49 8.36
C LEU A 154 -17.65 9.45 8.93
N SER A 155 -18.94 9.09 8.86
CA SER A 155 -20.01 9.92 9.39
C SER A 155 -19.84 10.17 10.89
N ALA A 156 -19.38 9.18 11.65
CA ALA A 156 -19.21 9.30 13.10
C ALA A 156 -18.17 10.37 13.52
N LEU A 157 -17.19 10.70 12.66
CA LEU A 157 -16.10 11.62 12.98
C LEU A 157 -16.55 13.06 13.29
N LYS A 158 -17.70 13.48 12.76
CA LYS A 158 -18.24 14.83 12.98
C LYS A 158 -18.98 14.96 14.32
N ASP A 159 -19.42 13.84 14.88
CA ASP A 159 -20.28 13.80 16.06
C ASP A 159 -19.46 13.70 17.35
N ASN A 160 -20.13 13.98 18.48
CA ASN A 160 -19.56 13.79 19.80
C ASN A 160 -20.00 12.44 20.35
N HIS A 161 -19.03 11.65 20.79
CA HIS A 161 -19.25 10.35 21.42
C HIS A 161 -18.53 10.30 22.76
N THR A 162 -19.05 9.48 23.67
CA THR A 162 -18.33 9.07 24.87
C THR A 162 -17.11 8.24 24.49
N ILE A 163 -16.17 8.08 25.42
CA ILE A 163 -14.97 7.26 25.20
C ILE A 163 -15.36 5.81 24.87
N ASP A 164 -16.35 5.24 25.56
CA ASP A 164 -16.78 3.85 25.32
C ASP A 164 -17.42 3.66 23.94
N GLU A 165 -18.18 4.65 23.46
CA GLU A 165 -18.75 4.66 22.11
C GLU A 165 -17.63 4.76 21.05
N TRP A 166 -16.62 5.63 21.26
CA TRP A 166 -15.45 5.70 20.38
C TRP A 166 -14.69 4.38 20.30
N LEU A 167 -14.41 3.77 21.46
CA LEU A 167 -13.74 2.47 21.52
C LEU A 167 -14.55 1.40 20.79
N SER A 168 -15.88 1.42 20.93
CA SER A 168 -16.78 0.51 20.22
C SER A 168 -16.72 0.70 18.70
N LEU A 169 -16.75 1.94 18.21
CA LEU A 169 -16.60 2.27 16.78
C LEU A 169 -15.26 1.78 16.23
N ILE A 170 -14.16 2.01 16.96
CA ILE A 170 -12.82 1.57 16.57
C ILE A 170 -12.74 0.04 16.50
N MET A 171 -13.31 -0.67 17.47
CA MET A 171 -13.36 -2.13 17.46
C MET A 171 -14.21 -2.67 16.32
N ASN A 172 -15.30 -1.99 15.95
CA ASN A 172 -16.12 -2.34 14.79
C ASN A 172 -15.33 -2.19 13.48
N VAL A 173 -14.55 -1.11 13.31
CA VAL A 173 -13.62 -0.97 12.17
C VAL A 173 -12.59 -2.10 12.17
N GLY A 174 -12.04 -2.47 13.32
CA GLY A 174 -11.12 -3.61 13.44
C GLY A 174 -11.75 -4.93 12.96
N LYS A 175 -13.01 -5.20 13.33
CA LYS A 175 -13.76 -6.37 12.88
C LYS A 175 -14.03 -6.33 11.37
N ALA A 176 -14.52 -5.21 10.85
CA ALA A 176 -14.79 -5.03 9.42
C ALA A 176 -13.50 -5.15 8.58
N ASN A 177 -12.37 -4.71 9.12
CA ASN A 177 -11.08 -4.84 8.46
C ASN A 177 -10.64 -6.31 8.30
N LEU A 178 -10.99 -7.21 9.25
CA LEU A 178 -10.77 -8.65 9.06
C LEU A 178 -11.58 -9.19 7.88
N THR A 179 -12.85 -8.80 7.78
CA THR A 179 -13.70 -9.13 6.61
C THR A 179 -13.15 -8.55 5.31
N CYS A 180 -12.60 -7.34 5.35
CA CYS A 180 -11.97 -6.71 4.19
C CYS A 180 -10.70 -7.47 3.73
N ILE A 181 -9.84 -7.87 4.67
CA ILE A 181 -8.63 -8.66 4.37
C ILE A 181 -9.01 -10.04 3.84
N GLU A 182 -10.02 -10.71 4.42
CA GLU A 182 -10.54 -11.99 3.90
C GLU A 182 -11.11 -11.84 2.48
N MET A 183 -11.83 -10.75 2.21
CA MET A 183 -12.32 -10.42 0.87
C MET A 183 -11.16 -10.25 -0.12
N LEU A 184 -10.10 -9.53 0.26
CA LEU A 184 -8.92 -9.33 -0.58
C LEU A 184 -8.12 -10.63 -0.80
N ASP A 185 -7.92 -11.43 0.25
CA ASP A 185 -7.30 -12.75 0.14
C ASP A 185 -8.06 -13.61 -0.86
N THR A 186 -9.38 -13.72 -0.68
CA THR A 186 -10.26 -14.47 -1.58
C THR A 186 -10.16 -13.95 -3.02
N ALA A 187 -10.17 -12.63 -3.20
CA ALA A 187 -10.05 -12.01 -4.52
C ALA A 187 -8.74 -12.42 -5.21
N ASN A 188 -7.61 -12.27 -4.51
CA ASN A 188 -6.29 -12.59 -5.05
C ASN A 188 -6.12 -14.10 -5.30
N THR A 189 -6.48 -14.97 -4.34
CA THR A 189 -6.28 -16.42 -4.49
C THR A 189 -7.21 -17.03 -5.51
N SER A 190 -8.44 -16.52 -5.64
CA SER A 190 -9.41 -17.01 -6.64
C SER A 190 -9.04 -16.56 -8.04
N THR A 191 -8.49 -15.34 -8.20
CA THR A 191 -8.08 -14.84 -9.51
C THR A 191 -6.71 -15.38 -9.94
N TYR A 192 -5.74 -15.42 -9.05
CA TYR A 192 -4.34 -15.71 -9.38
C TYR A 192 -3.83 -17.08 -8.92
N GLY A 193 -4.66 -17.83 -8.20
CA GLY A 193 -4.34 -19.13 -7.61
C GLY A 193 -3.72 -19.00 -6.21
N THR A 194 -3.69 -20.10 -5.47
CA THR A 194 -3.05 -20.17 -4.16
C THR A 194 -1.54 -19.91 -4.26
N PRO A 195 -0.97 -18.97 -3.48
CA PRO A 195 0.46 -18.79 -3.37
C PRO A 195 1.20 -20.09 -3.06
N SER A 196 2.36 -20.29 -3.68
CA SER A 196 3.23 -21.44 -3.41
C SER A 196 4.67 -20.98 -3.14
N PRO A 197 5.42 -21.67 -2.26
CA PRO A 197 6.78 -21.29 -1.92
C PRO A 197 7.67 -21.17 -3.15
N VAL A 198 8.38 -20.06 -3.26
CA VAL A 198 9.27 -19.78 -4.39
C VAL A 198 10.48 -18.95 -3.97
N SER A 199 11.64 -19.35 -4.48
CA SER A 199 12.86 -18.53 -4.44
C SER A 199 12.85 -17.56 -5.62
N VAL A 200 12.82 -16.26 -5.33
CA VAL A 200 12.80 -15.18 -6.31
C VAL A 200 14.21 -14.60 -6.44
N PRO A 201 14.82 -14.58 -7.63
CA PRO A 201 16.16 -14.03 -7.81
C PRO A 201 16.17 -12.50 -7.72
N LEU A 202 17.29 -11.95 -7.23
CA LEU A 202 17.58 -10.51 -7.23
C LEU A 202 18.50 -10.09 -8.41
N THR A 203 18.77 -11.01 -9.33
CA THR A 203 19.54 -10.73 -10.54
C THR A 203 18.67 -10.05 -11.58
N VAL A 204 19.16 -8.97 -12.19
CA VAL A 204 18.54 -8.31 -13.35
C VAL A 204 19.26 -8.75 -14.61
N ALA A 205 18.53 -9.37 -15.53
CA ALA A 205 19.01 -9.80 -16.84
C ALA A 205 19.33 -8.61 -17.77
N PRO A 206 20.20 -8.80 -18.79
CA PRO A 206 20.43 -7.81 -19.82
C PRO A 206 19.17 -7.44 -20.60
N GLY A 207 19.14 -6.22 -21.14
CA GLY A 207 18.06 -5.70 -21.97
C GLY A 207 17.06 -4.82 -21.22
N PRO A 208 16.06 -4.27 -21.94
CA PRO A 208 15.12 -3.30 -21.39
C PRO A 208 14.23 -3.92 -20.31
N PHE A 209 13.92 -3.16 -19.27
CA PHE A 209 13.11 -3.65 -18.16
C PHE A 209 12.25 -2.57 -17.50
N ILE A 210 11.20 -3.04 -16.83
CA ILE A 210 10.28 -2.27 -15.99
C ILE A 210 10.39 -2.79 -14.56
N VAL A 211 10.48 -1.89 -13.59
CA VAL A 211 10.30 -2.18 -12.17
C VAL A 211 8.89 -1.76 -11.77
N VAL A 212 8.08 -2.70 -11.28
CA VAL A 212 6.73 -2.45 -10.78
C VAL A 212 6.71 -2.56 -9.26
N THR A 213 6.17 -1.54 -8.60
CA THR A 213 6.15 -1.41 -7.14
C THR A 213 4.75 -1.03 -6.65
N GLY A 214 4.44 -1.34 -5.39
CA GLY A 214 3.13 -1.19 -4.80
C GLY A 214 2.51 -2.55 -4.47
N HIS A 215 1.20 -2.69 -4.59
CA HIS A 215 0.48 -3.92 -4.20
C HIS A 215 -0.49 -4.45 -5.27
N ASP A 216 -0.84 -3.66 -6.29
CA ASP A 216 -1.93 -4.02 -7.20
C ASP A 216 -1.55 -5.13 -8.20
N LEU A 217 -2.04 -6.35 -7.95
CA LEU A 217 -1.81 -7.51 -8.80
C LEU A 217 -2.56 -7.43 -10.14
N LYS A 218 -3.65 -6.65 -10.21
CA LYS A 218 -4.42 -6.48 -11.44
C LYS A 218 -3.68 -5.63 -12.45
N THR A 219 -3.12 -4.50 -12.00
CA THR A 219 -2.21 -3.66 -12.76
C THR A 219 -1.00 -4.46 -13.24
N LEU A 220 -0.39 -5.29 -12.38
CA LEU A 220 0.69 -6.19 -12.79
C LEU A 220 0.26 -7.15 -13.90
N GLU A 221 -0.89 -7.82 -13.76
CA GLU A 221 -1.41 -8.74 -14.78
C GLU A 221 -1.58 -8.02 -16.13
N CYS A 222 -2.17 -6.82 -16.12
CA CYS A 222 -2.36 -6.01 -17.34
C CYS A 222 -1.01 -5.61 -17.96
N LEU A 223 -0.03 -5.20 -17.14
CA LEU A 223 1.33 -4.89 -17.61
C LEU A 223 2.01 -6.13 -18.21
N LEU A 224 1.91 -7.29 -17.57
CA LEU A 224 2.50 -8.54 -18.05
C LEU A 224 1.93 -8.96 -19.41
N LYS A 225 0.61 -8.83 -19.58
CA LYS A 225 -0.06 -9.08 -20.87
C LYS A 225 0.45 -8.14 -21.98
N GLN A 226 0.65 -6.86 -21.67
CA GLN A 226 1.09 -5.87 -22.67
C GLN A 226 2.59 -5.93 -22.97
N THR A 227 3.40 -6.45 -22.04
CA THR A 227 4.85 -6.64 -22.23
C THR A 227 5.21 -7.96 -22.90
N GLU A 228 4.27 -8.89 -23.02
CA GLU A 228 4.50 -10.18 -23.66
C GLU A 228 4.90 -10.01 -25.14
N GLY A 229 6.01 -10.65 -25.54
CA GLY A 229 6.55 -10.53 -26.90
C GLY A 229 7.28 -9.22 -27.22
N THR A 230 7.35 -8.25 -26.30
CA THR A 230 8.03 -6.96 -26.55
C THR A 230 9.55 -6.99 -26.33
N GLY A 231 10.06 -8.04 -25.67
CA GLY A 231 11.46 -8.12 -25.22
C GLY A 231 11.75 -7.36 -23.94
N VAL A 232 10.77 -6.70 -23.32
CA VAL A 232 10.90 -6.00 -22.03
C VAL A 232 10.68 -6.97 -20.86
N SER A 233 11.64 -7.05 -19.95
CA SER A 233 11.49 -7.82 -18.71
C SER A 233 10.77 -7.01 -17.62
N VAL A 234 10.03 -7.69 -16.74
CA VAL A 234 9.34 -7.08 -15.59
C VAL A 234 9.95 -7.61 -14.29
N TYR A 235 10.25 -6.69 -13.37
CA TYR A 235 10.74 -6.98 -12.03
C TYR A 235 9.81 -6.36 -10.99
N THR A 236 9.48 -7.11 -9.95
CA THR A 236 8.76 -6.57 -8.79
C THR A 236 9.69 -5.75 -7.91
N HIS A 237 9.16 -4.84 -7.09
CA HIS A 237 9.92 -4.14 -6.04
C HIS A 237 9.02 -3.97 -4.80
N GLY A 238 9.65 -3.99 -3.61
CA GLY A 238 8.96 -3.87 -2.34
C GLY A 238 7.82 -4.89 -2.18
N GLU A 239 6.61 -4.37 -1.98
CA GLU A 239 5.42 -5.15 -1.67
C GLU A 239 4.85 -5.93 -2.87
N MET A 240 5.39 -5.75 -4.08
CA MET A 240 5.04 -6.58 -5.23
C MET A 240 5.74 -7.95 -5.21
N LEU A 241 6.70 -8.20 -4.32
CA LEU A 241 7.44 -9.46 -4.21
C LEU A 241 6.53 -10.72 -4.15
N PRO A 242 5.41 -10.75 -3.40
CA PRO A 242 4.54 -11.91 -3.32
C PRO A 242 3.91 -12.33 -4.66
N ALA A 243 3.85 -11.45 -5.66
CA ALA A 243 3.29 -11.77 -6.98
C ALA A 243 3.92 -13.03 -7.61
N HIS A 244 5.19 -13.31 -7.32
CA HIS A 244 5.92 -14.49 -7.82
C HIS A 244 5.39 -15.82 -7.30
N ALA A 245 4.68 -15.82 -6.16
CA ALA A 245 4.12 -17.03 -5.56
C ALA A 245 2.80 -17.46 -6.23
N TYR A 246 2.11 -16.54 -6.90
CA TYR A 246 0.82 -16.77 -7.53
C TYR A 246 0.97 -17.48 -8.89
N PRO A 247 0.40 -18.70 -9.08
CA PRO A 247 0.59 -19.48 -10.29
C PRO A 247 0.21 -18.76 -11.59
N GLN A 248 -0.87 -17.96 -11.59
CA GLN A 248 -1.34 -17.27 -12.80
C GLN A 248 -0.47 -16.06 -13.19
N LEU A 249 0.30 -15.51 -12.27
CA LEU A 249 1.27 -14.44 -12.56
C LEU A 249 2.64 -15.04 -12.89
N LYS A 250 3.04 -16.09 -12.18
CA LYS A 250 4.32 -16.80 -12.38
C LYS A 250 4.47 -17.43 -13.78
N LYS A 251 3.36 -17.70 -14.48
CA LYS A 251 3.41 -18.27 -15.85
C LYS A 251 4.06 -17.33 -16.87
N TYR A 252 4.09 -16.02 -16.60
CA TYR A 252 4.73 -15.04 -17.48
C TYR A 252 6.26 -15.09 -17.32
N THR A 253 6.94 -15.71 -18.29
CA THR A 253 8.39 -15.97 -18.19
C THR A 253 9.28 -14.71 -18.21
N HIS A 254 8.70 -13.56 -18.57
CA HIS A 254 9.34 -12.24 -18.50
C HIS A 254 9.10 -11.51 -17.18
N LEU A 255 8.31 -12.05 -16.25
CA LEU A 255 8.36 -11.70 -14.83
C LEU A 255 9.59 -12.37 -14.21
N LYS A 256 10.72 -11.66 -14.16
CA LYS A 256 12.05 -12.27 -13.98
C LYS A 256 12.51 -12.43 -12.53
N GLY A 257 12.16 -11.48 -11.66
CA GLY A 257 12.64 -11.46 -10.29
C GLY A 257 12.17 -10.24 -9.51
N ASN A 258 12.85 -9.97 -8.39
CA ASN A 258 12.60 -8.79 -7.56
C ASN A 258 13.80 -7.85 -7.60
N PHE A 259 13.55 -6.57 -7.81
CA PHE A 259 14.53 -5.51 -7.79
C PHE A 259 14.55 -4.83 -6.43
N GLY A 260 15.75 -4.66 -5.86
CA GLY A 260 15.93 -3.87 -4.65
C GLY A 260 15.33 -4.49 -3.38
N THR A 261 15.00 -3.62 -2.43
CA THR A 261 14.56 -3.98 -1.08
C THR A 261 13.26 -3.27 -0.72
N ALA A 262 13.11 -2.82 0.53
CA ALA A 262 11.90 -2.11 0.98
C ALA A 262 11.88 -0.66 0.50
N TRP A 263 10.66 -0.10 0.46
CA TRP A 263 10.34 1.18 -0.19
C TRP A 263 11.23 2.37 0.22
N GLN A 264 11.74 2.41 1.45
CA GLN A 264 12.55 3.53 1.92
C GLN A 264 13.91 3.66 1.22
N ASN A 265 14.40 2.57 0.62
CA ASN A 265 15.67 2.54 -0.10
C ASN A 265 15.53 2.96 -1.57
N GLN A 266 14.31 3.13 -2.06
CA GLN A 266 14.01 3.36 -3.49
C GLN A 266 14.76 4.54 -4.11
N GLN A 267 14.99 5.63 -3.35
CA GLN A 267 15.70 6.79 -3.91
C GLN A 267 17.17 6.50 -4.22
N GLN A 268 17.77 5.56 -3.51
CA GLN A 268 19.12 5.06 -3.78
C GLN A 268 19.08 3.97 -4.84
N GLU A 269 18.16 3.02 -4.73
CA GLU A 269 18.05 1.88 -5.64
C GLU A 269 17.62 2.29 -7.06
N PHE A 270 16.80 3.33 -7.19
CA PHE A 270 16.35 3.85 -8.50
C PHE A 270 17.29 4.91 -9.08
N ALA A 271 18.30 5.36 -8.34
CA ALA A 271 19.23 6.37 -8.83
C ALA A 271 19.94 5.87 -10.09
N ASN A 272 19.77 6.60 -11.20
CA ASN A 272 20.33 6.26 -12.51
C ASN A 272 19.92 4.88 -13.05
N LEU A 273 18.81 4.31 -12.57
CA LEU A 273 18.29 3.04 -13.07
C LEU A 273 17.98 3.15 -14.58
N PRO A 274 18.53 2.28 -15.45
CA PRO A 274 18.25 2.29 -16.88
C PRO A 274 16.95 1.54 -17.23
N GLY A 275 15.93 1.62 -16.38
CA GLY A 275 14.63 0.97 -16.56
C GLY A 275 13.49 1.90 -16.17
N ALA A 276 12.28 1.64 -16.68
CA ALA A 276 11.09 2.38 -16.28
C ALA A 276 10.56 1.88 -14.94
N ILE A 277 9.87 2.75 -14.19
CA ILE A 277 9.36 2.45 -12.85
C ILE A 277 7.85 2.75 -12.82
N LEU A 278 7.03 1.76 -12.48
CA LEU A 278 5.57 1.90 -12.36
C LEU A 278 5.16 1.74 -10.89
N PHE A 279 4.56 2.79 -10.32
CA PHE A 279 3.94 2.73 -9.00
C PHE A 279 2.45 2.43 -9.13
N THR A 280 2.02 1.32 -8.55
CA THR A 280 0.61 0.91 -8.48
C THR A 280 -0.09 1.44 -7.22
N THR A 281 0.67 1.65 -6.15
CA THR A 281 0.21 2.20 -4.85
C THR A 281 1.36 2.97 -4.16
N ASN A 282 1.18 3.32 -2.89
CA ASN A 282 2.30 3.66 -1.99
C ASN A 282 3.36 2.53 -1.95
N CYS A 283 4.61 2.81 -1.61
CA CYS A 283 5.13 4.07 -1.06
C CYS A 283 5.98 4.85 -2.05
N LEU A 284 5.39 5.81 -2.77
CA LEU A 284 6.11 6.78 -3.58
C LEU A 284 6.79 7.82 -2.68
N MET A 285 8.12 7.84 -2.66
CA MET A 285 8.87 8.98 -2.15
C MET A 285 9.07 10.01 -3.27
N PRO A 286 9.17 11.31 -2.95
CA PRO A 286 9.46 12.35 -3.95
C PRO A 286 10.60 11.93 -4.89
N PRO A 287 10.33 11.74 -6.20
CA PRO A 287 11.34 11.25 -7.12
C PRO A 287 12.49 12.22 -7.28
N ARG A 288 13.72 11.69 -7.37
CA ARG A 288 14.92 12.52 -7.58
C ARG A 288 15.10 12.83 -9.06
N PRO A 289 15.75 13.97 -9.40
CA PRO A 289 16.02 14.33 -10.80
C PRO A 289 16.77 13.26 -11.60
N SER A 290 17.54 12.38 -10.95
CA SER A 290 18.29 11.29 -11.62
C SER A 290 17.42 10.20 -12.24
N TYR A 291 16.14 10.10 -11.86
CA TYR A 291 15.22 9.07 -12.38
C TYR A 291 13.77 9.52 -12.53
N ALA A 292 13.42 10.77 -12.19
CA ALA A 292 12.03 11.25 -12.28
C ALA A 292 11.42 11.08 -13.70
N ASP A 293 12.24 11.21 -14.75
CA ASP A 293 11.82 11.13 -16.16
C ASP A 293 11.37 9.73 -16.63
N ARG A 294 11.46 8.71 -15.77
CA ARG A 294 11.08 7.33 -16.07
C ARG A 294 10.21 6.71 -14.97
N VAL A 295 9.65 7.54 -14.09
CA VAL A 295 8.61 7.14 -13.13
C VAL A 295 7.25 7.32 -13.79
N PHE A 296 6.35 6.38 -13.51
CA PHE A 296 4.95 6.40 -13.90
C PHE A 296 4.10 6.07 -12.68
N THR A 297 2.92 6.69 -12.60
CA THR A 297 1.93 6.42 -11.56
C THR A 297 0.64 5.90 -12.20
N THR A 298 -0.24 5.30 -11.41
CA THR A 298 -1.58 4.87 -11.84
C THR A 298 -2.50 4.79 -10.63
N ALA A 299 -3.80 4.55 -10.86
CA ALA A 299 -4.82 4.48 -9.82
C ALA A 299 -4.81 5.75 -8.93
N VAL A 300 -4.75 5.59 -7.61
CA VAL A 300 -4.76 6.73 -6.67
C VAL A 300 -3.38 7.38 -6.46
N VAL A 301 -2.32 6.83 -7.05
CA VAL A 301 -0.95 7.36 -6.91
C VAL A 301 -0.77 8.59 -7.79
N GLY A 302 -0.23 9.67 -7.22
CA GLY A 302 -0.04 10.93 -7.94
C GLY A 302 1.20 11.69 -7.48
N TYR A 303 1.86 12.37 -8.42
CA TYR A 303 2.96 13.29 -8.15
C TYR A 303 3.12 14.24 -9.34
N ALA A 304 3.28 15.54 -9.05
CA ALA A 304 3.37 16.56 -10.09
C ALA A 304 4.47 16.27 -11.11
N ASP A 305 4.19 16.55 -12.38
CA ASP A 305 5.09 16.38 -13.53
C ASP A 305 5.50 14.91 -13.83
N ILE A 306 4.81 13.93 -13.24
CA ILE A 306 4.98 12.51 -13.54
C ILE A 306 3.83 12.03 -14.42
N THR A 307 4.15 11.23 -15.43
CA THR A 307 3.12 10.64 -16.30
C THR A 307 2.24 9.67 -15.50
N HIS A 308 0.94 9.95 -15.48
CA HIS A 308 -0.08 9.10 -14.88
C HIS A 308 -0.72 8.20 -15.95
N ILE A 309 -0.84 6.91 -15.67
CA ILE A 309 -1.54 5.92 -16.50
C ILE A 309 -2.97 5.84 -15.99
N ASP A 310 -3.91 6.26 -16.84
CA ASP A 310 -5.33 6.32 -16.52
C ASP A 310 -6.00 4.93 -16.40
N ALA A 311 -7.30 4.93 -16.12
CA ALA A 311 -8.10 3.72 -15.93
C ALA A 311 -8.20 2.80 -17.17
N SER A 312 -7.78 3.26 -18.37
CA SER A 312 -7.67 2.39 -19.55
C SER A 312 -6.55 1.35 -19.39
N ASN A 313 -5.63 1.56 -18.45
CA ASN A 313 -4.44 0.74 -18.24
C ASN A 313 -3.59 0.59 -19.52
N ASP A 314 -3.51 1.61 -20.38
CA ASP A 314 -2.56 1.59 -21.50
C ASP A 314 -1.13 1.83 -21.01
N PHE A 315 -0.35 0.75 -20.89
CA PHE A 315 1.05 0.82 -20.47
C PHE A 315 2.03 1.08 -21.62
N SER A 316 1.54 1.40 -22.82
CA SER A 316 2.37 1.78 -23.95
C SER A 316 3.43 2.85 -23.61
N PRO A 317 3.14 3.92 -22.82
CA PRO A 317 4.16 4.88 -22.42
C PRO A 317 5.29 4.26 -21.58
N VAL A 318 4.94 3.38 -20.63
CA VAL A 318 5.91 2.70 -19.74
C VAL A 318 6.80 1.77 -20.55
N ILE A 319 6.21 0.97 -21.44
CA ILE A 319 6.89 0.00 -22.29
C ILE A 319 7.85 0.72 -23.26
N LYS A 320 7.37 1.77 -23.94
CA LYS A 320 8.21 2.59 -24.85
C LYS A 320 9.40 3.18 -24.09
N LYS A 321 9.17 3.72 -22.89
CA LYS A 321 10.25 4.28 -22.07
C LYS A 321 11.29 3.23 -21.70
N ALA A 322 10.87 2.03 -21.28
CA ALA A 322 11.78 0.92 -20.98
C ALA A 322 12.64 0.52 -22.20
N ILE A 323 12.03 0.43 -23.39
CA ILE A 323 12.74 0.14 -24.64
C ILE A 323 13.76 1.24 -24.96
N THR A 324 13.38 2.52 -24.85
CA THR A 324 14.29 3.65 -25.10
C THR A 324 15.47 3.67 -24.14
N LEU A 325 15.28 3.28 -22.89
CA LEU A 325 16.37 3.22 -21.90
C LEU A 325 17.35 2.07 -22.15
N GLY A 326 16.93 1.03 -22.87
CA GLY A 326 17.78 -0.10 -23.28
C GLY A 326 18.17 -1.08 -22.16
N GLY A 327 18.06 -0.68 -20.89
CA GLY A 327 18.42 -1.51 -19.74
C GLY A 327 19.93 -1.70 -19.58
N TYR A 328 20.32 -2.81 -18.96
CA TYR A 328 21.72 -3.16 -18.77
C TYR A 328 22.26 -3.98 -19.94
N THR A 329 23.55 -3.82 -20.24
CA THR A 329 24.24 -4.64 -21.26
C THR A 329 24.63 -6.02 -20.74
N GLU A 330 24.82 -6.15 -19.43
CA GLU A 330 25.22 -7.36 -18.74
C GLU A 330 24.32 -7.59 -17.52
N SER A 331 24.26 -8.84 -17.05
CA SER A 331 23.50 -9.18 -15.85
C SER A 331 23.99 -8.40 -14.65
N GLN A 332 23.08 -7.77 -13.91
CA GLN A 332 23.39 -7.09 -12.65
C GLN A 332 23.00 -7.98 -11.48
N HIS A 333 23.93 -8.14 -10.54
CA HIS A 333 23.73 -8.95 -9.35
C HIS A 333 23.52 -8.06 -8.14
N PHE A 334 22.28 -7.99 -7.67
CA PHE A 334 21.93 -7.31 -6.43
C PHE A 334 21.82 -8.30 -5.29
N THR A 335 21.89 -7.78 -4.06
CA THR A 335 21.73 -8.58 -2.84
C THR A 335 20.69 -7.96 -1.93
N GLY A 336 20.00 -8.80 -1.16
CA GLY A 336 19.16 -8.35 -0.07
C GLY A 336 20.00 -7.81 1.08
N ILE A 337 19.33 -7.28 2.11
CA ILE A 337 19.99 -6.71 3.31
C ILE A 337 20.90 -7.71 4.05
N ASN A 338 20.72 -9.01 3.82
CA ASN A 338 21.51 -10.09 4.40
C ASN A 338 22.64 -10.59 3.48
N GLY A 339 22.86 -9.97 2.31
CA GLY A 339 23.83 -10.40 1.30
C GLY A 339 23.37 -11.55 0.42
N GLY A 340 22.15 -12.07 0.60
CA GLY A 340 21.58 -13.13 -0.24
C GLY A 340 21.23 -12.66 -1.65
N THR A 341 21.33 -13.54 -2.64
CA THR A 341 21.06 -13.26 -4.06
C THR A 341 19.63 -13.63 -4.50
N SER A 342 18.82 -14.17 -3.57
CA SER A 342 17.41 -14.46 -3.74
C SER A 342 16.63 -14.24 -2.44
N VAL A 343 15.32 -14.11 -2.56
CA VAL A 343 14.37 -13.98 -1.45
C VAL A 343 13.28 -15.04 -1.56
N GLN A 344 12.76 -15.51 -0.44
CA GLN A 344 11.68 -16.51 -0.41
C GLN A 344 10.33 -15.81 -0.20
N THR A 345 9.29 -16.31 -0.87
CA THR A 345 7.90 -15.88 -0.66
C THR A 345 6.93 -17.03 -0.96
N GLY A 346 5.64 -16.84 -0.66
CA GLY A 346 4.59 -17.79 -1.04
C GLY A 346 4.12 -18.76 0.06
N PHE A 347 4.32 -18.39 1.32
CA PHE A 347 3.84 -19.16 2.48
C PHE A 347 2.48 -18.62 2.98
N GLY A 348 1.51 -18.52 2.07
CA GLY A 348 0.14 -18.09 2.41
C GLY A 348 -0.58 -19.12 3.30
N HIS A 349 -1.76 -18.76 3.82
CA HIS A 349 -2.48 -19.60 4.79
C HIS A 349 -2.75 -21.02 4.30
N GLN A 350 -3.22 -21.20 3.06
CA GLN A 350 -3.45 -22.53 2.48
C GLN A 350 -2.16 -23.35 2.36
N THR A 351 -1.03 -22.70 2.03
CA THR A 351 0.28 -23.36 1.97
C THR A 351 0.68 -23.88 3.33
N VAL A 352 0.62 -23.03 4.36
CA VAL A 352 0.99 -23.41 5.74
C VAL A 352 0.05 -24.49 6.26
N LEU A 353 -1.26 -24.36 6.01
CA LEU A 353 -2.25 -25.35 6.42
C LEU A 353 -2.05 -26.71 5.74
N SER A 354 -1.56 -26.74 4.49
CA SER A 354 -1.27 -28.00 3.79
C SER A 354 -0.13 -28.81 4.41
N VAL A 355 0.68 -28.19 5.30
CA VAL A 355 1.76 -28.84 6.06
C VAL A 355 1.55 -28.72 7.58
N ALA A 356 0.31 -28.47 8.02
CA ALA A 356 -0.01 -28.21 9.43
C ALA A 356 0.46 -29.35 10.36
N ASP A 357 0.22 -30.61 9.99
CA ASP A 357 0.64 -31.77 10.79
C ASP A 357 2.17 -31.81 10.98
N THR A 358 2.94 -31.47 9.94
CA THR A 358 4.39 -31.38 10.03
C THR A 358 4.82 -30.25 10.97
N CYS A 359 4.17 -29.08 10.91
CA CYS A 359 4.45 -27.98 11.82
C CYS A 359 4.10 -28.34 13.27
N ILE A 360 2.95 -29.01 13.50
CA ILE A 360 2.51 -29.46 14.82
C ILE A 360 3.49 -30.48 15.38
N GLN A 361 3.90 -31.47 14.58
CA GLN A 361 4.87 -32.48 14.98
C GLN A 361 6.22 -31.83 15.35
N ALA A 362 6.70 -30.88 14.54
CA ALA A 362 7.92 -30.15 14.84
C ALA A 362 7.85 -29.33 16.15
N ILE A 363 6.66 -28.83 16.53
CA ILE A 363 6.44 -28.19 17.83
C ILE A 363 6.44 -29.23 18.95
N GLN A 364 5.75 -30.36 18.77
CA GLN A 364 5.67 -31.45 19.75
C GLN A 364 7.04 -32.08 20.03
N ASP A 365 7.90 -32.14 19.01
CA ASP A 365 9.26 -32.69 19.10
C ASP A 365 10.32 -31.65 19.54
N ASP A 366 9.89 -30.45 19.98
CA ASP A 366 10.78 -29.34 20.39
C ASP A 366 11.76 -28.85 19.30
N VAL A 367 11.52 -29.19 18.03
CA VAL A 367 12.25 -28.68 16.85
C VAL A 367 11.92 -27.21 16.63
N ILE A 368 10.63 -26.85 16.73
CA ILE A 368 10.14 -25.46 16.75
C ILE A 368 9.69 -25.13 18.17
N ARG A 369 10.48 -24.32 18.89
CA ARG A 369 10.15 -23.90 20.26
C ARG A 369 9.40 -22.58 20.34
N HIS A 370 9.61 -21.72 19.34
CA HIS A 370 9.04 -20.38 19.30
C HIS A 370 8.72 -20.01 17.85
N ILE A 371 7.59 -19.34 17.66
CA ILE A 371 7.22 -18.67 16.41
C ILE A 371 7.19 -17.17 16.71
N PHE A 372 7.98 -16.40 15.96
CA PHE A 372 8.02 -14.95 16.07
C PHE A 372 7.37 -14.33 14.85
N LEU A 373 6.30 -13.55 15.06
CA LEU A 373 5.72 -12.73 14.00
C LEU A 373 6.51 -11.43 13.88
N VAL A 374 7.34 -11.34 12.84
CA VAL A 374 8.09 -10.11 12.47
C VAL A 374 7.57 -9.59 11.14
N GLY A 375 6.29 -9.21 11.14
CA GLY A 375 5.59 -8.62 9.99
C GLY A 375 5.34 -7.12 10.19
N GLY A 376 4.75 -6.49 9.18
CA GLY A 376 4.40 -5.06 9.16
C GLY A 376 5.25 -4.25 8.17
N CYS A 377 5.25 -2.94 8.31
CA CYS A 377 5.90 -2.03 7.37
C CYS A 377 7.31 -1.64 7.81
N ASP A 378 8.27 -1.66 6.89
CA ASP A 378 9.59 -1.07 7.09
C ASP A 378 9.57 0.47 6.94
N GLY A 379 10.69 1.14 7.26
CA GLY A 379 10.81 2.58 7.11
C GLY A 379 12.21 3.12 7.36
N ALA A 380 12.41 4.43 7.16
CA ALA A 380 13.71 5.09 7.28
C ALA A 380 14.06 5.57 8.71
N LYS A 381 13.25 5.24 9.73
CA LYS A 381 13.51 5.71 11.09
C LYS A 381 14.77 5.04 11.67
N PRO A 382 15.74 5.81 12.21
CA PRO A 382 16.89 5.25 12.90
C PRO A 382 16.45 4.31 14.04
N GLY A 383 17.14 3.18 14.19
CA GLY A 383 16.83 2.16 15.21
C GLY A 383 16.09 0.93 14.68
N ARG A 384 15.59 0.94 13.44
CA ARG A 384 14.95 -0.23 12.81
C ARG A 384 15.88 -1.43 12.57
N ASN A 385 17.20 -1.22 12.69
CA ASN A 385 18.17 -2.32 12.79
C ASN A 385 17.88 -3.25 13.98
N TYR A 386 17.07 -2.82 14.96
CA TYR A 386 16.47 -3.70 15.96
C TYR A 386 15.89 -4.98 15.37
N TYR A 387 15.08 -4.91 14.31
CA TYR A 387 14.42 -6.09 13.72
C TYR A 387 15.43 -7.03 13.04
N THR A 388 16.42 -6.46 12.33
CA THR A 388 17.52 -7.25 11.76
C THR A 388 18.31 -7.97 12.85
N GLU A 389 18.66 -7.28 13.93
CA GLU A 389 19.41 -7.86 15.04
C GLU A 389 18.58 -8.86 15.85
N PHE A 390 17.28 -8.63 16.00
CA PHE A 390 16.35 -9.55 16.62
C PHE A 390 16.31 -10.89 15.88
N VAL A 391 16.06 -10.87 14.56
CA VAL A 391 15.99 -12.09 13.74
C VAL A 391 17.34 -12.83 13.68
N LYS A 392 18.46 -12.10 13.57
CA LYS A 392 19.80 -12.72 13.64
C LYS A 392 20.07 -13.41 14.97
N LYS A 393 19.64 -12.82 16.10
CA LYS A 393 19.89 -13.39 17.43
C LYS A 393 18.92 -14.50 17.78
N SER A 394 17.71 -14.50 17.21
CA SER A 394 16.74 -15.59 17.40
C SER A 394 17.18 -16.88 16.70
N SER A 395 17.93 -16.79 15.60
CA SER A 395 18.50 -17.97 14.90
C SER A 395 19.79 -18.51 15.54
N LEU A 396 20.59 -17.67 16.19
CA LEU A 396 21.92 -18.02 16.73
C LEU A 396 21.92 -18.78 18.07
N ARG A 397 20.79 -18.94 18.76
CA ARG A 397 20.76 -19.69 20.04
C ARG A 397 20.68 -21.22 19.88
N TYR A 398 20.52 -21.73 18.66
CA TYR A 398 20.42 -23.17 18.41
C TYR A 398 21.24 -23.55 17.18
N THR A 399 22.51 -23.90 17.41
CA THR A 399 23.37 -24.53 16.41
C THR A 399 22.82 -25.92 16.05
N TYR A 400 22.06 -26.00 14.96
CA TYR A 400 22.03 -27.17 14.10
C TYR A 400 22.42 -26.71 12.69
N PRO A 401 23.32 -27.42 11.97
CA PRO A 401 23.98 -26.85 10.79
C PRO A 401 23.10 -26.64 9.55
N ASP A 402 21.83 -27.09 9.54
CA ASP A 402 21.03 -27.23 8.32
C ASP A 402 19.56 -26.79 8.46
N LEU A 403 19.29 -25.57 8.95
CA LEU A 403 17.93 -25.00 8.89
C LEU A 403 17.90 -23.69 8.11
N SER A 404 17.32 -23.75 6.92
CA SER A 404 16.91 -22.62 6.10
C SER A 404 15.87 -21.77 6.83
N LEU A 405 16.07 -20.45 6.83
CA LEU A 405 15.08 -19.47 7.30
C LEU A 405 13.82 -19.56 6.43
N TRP A 406 12.67 -19.84 7.04
CA TRP A 406 11.36 -19.76 6.39
C TRP A 406 10.75 -18.40 6.71
N GLN A 407 10.60 -17.54 5.69
CA GLN A 407 9.90 -16.27 5.79
C GLN A 407 8.43 -16.50 5.48
N ILE A 408 7.56 -16.43 6.49
CA ILE A 408 6.11 -16.46 6.29
C ILE A 408 5.67 -15.03 5.98
N SER A 409 5.25 -14.77 4.75
CA SER A 409 4.56 -13.53 4.37
C SER A 409 3.06 -13.75 4.60
N LEU A 410 2.46 -13.00 5.52
CA LEU A 410 1.01 -12.87 5.65
C LEU A 410 0.48 -11.89 4.62
#